data_AF-A0A257JYS6-F1
#
_entry.id   AF-A0A257JYS6-F1
#
_cell.length_a   1.000
_cell.length_b   1.000
_cell.length_c   1.000
_cell.angle_alpha   90.00
_cell.angle_beta   90.00
_cell.angle_gamma   90.00
#
_symmetry.space_group_name_H-M   'P 1'
#
loop_
_entity.id
_entity.type
_entity.pdbx_description
1 polymer ?
#
loop_
_entity_poly.entity_id
_entity_poly.type
_entity_poly.pdbx_seq_one_letter_code
_entity_poly.pdbx_strand_id
1 'polypeptide(L)'
;MATDTAPTMTVPALQQMLDEVFADWVRQLQLQVRATPAVGEVVLALPVAPQHVHGGGVVCGQTLMAAADTAMVLAASHFLGGFRP
;
A
#
# COMPACT_ATOMS: atom_id res chain seq x y z
N MET A 1 24.42 21.54 -4.58
CA MET A 1 23.08 21.19 -4.06
C MET A 1 23.24 19.89 -3.29
N ALA A 2 23.12 19.93 -1.96
CA ALA A 2 23.09 18.71 -1.17
C ALA A 2 21.81 17.95 -1.52
N THR A 3 21.95 16.73 -2.04
CA THR A 3 20.84 15.78 -2.11
C THR A 3 20.53 15.36 -0.69
N ASP A 4 19.55 16.00 -0.07
CA ASP A 4 18.99 15.61 1.21
C ASP A 4 18.23 14.30 0.98
N THR A 5 18.92 13.17 1.11
CA THR A 5 18.28 11.84 1.01
C THR A 5 17.56 11.61 2.33
N ALA A 6 16.35 12.18 2.44
CA ALA A 6 15.44 11.83 3.53
C ALA A 6 15.32 10.29 3.60
N PRO A 7 15.37 9.68 4.80
CA PRO A 7 15.34 8.24 4.91
C PRO A 7 14.00 7.74 4.38
N THR A 8 14.01 6.99 3.29
CA THR A 8 12.80 6.41 2.72
C THR A 8 12.51 5.03 3.31
N MET A 9 11.23 4.64 3.39
CA MET A 9 10.88 3.29 3.86
C MET A 9 11.24 2.20 2.85
N THR A 10 11.68 1.04 3.32
CA THR A 10 11.97 -0.12 2.46
C THR A 10 10.71 -0.94 2.20
N VAL A 11 10.75 -1.82 1.18
CA VAL A 11 9.64 -2.76 0.88
C VAL A 11 9.22 -3.58 2.11
N PRO A 12 10.13 -4.22 2.89
CA PRO A 12 9.74 -4.94 4.10
C PRO A 12 9.10 -4.03 5.16
N ALA A 13 9.60 -2.81 5.33
CA ALA A 13 9.05 -1.87 6.31
C ALA A 13 7.64 -1.40 5.92
N LEU A 14 7.38 -1.18 4.62
CA LEU A 14 6.05 -0.85 4.12
C LEU A 14 5.09 -2.04 4.23
N GLN A 15 5.57 -3.27 4.01
CA GLN A 15 4.75 -4.47 4.23
C GLN A 15 4.39 -4.62 5.72
N GLN A 16 5.34 -4.40 6.62
CA GLN A 16 5.07 -4.41 8.06
C GLN A 16 4.04 -3.33 8.44
N MET A 17 4.14 -2.13 7.86
CA MET A 17 3.14 -1.08 8.08
C MET A 17 1.73 -1.50 7.63
N LEU A 18 1.60 -2.16 6.48
CA LEU A 18 0.32 -2.73 6.03
C LEU A 18 -0.28 -3.67 7.08
N ASP A 19 0.58 -4.50 7.69
CA ASP A 19 0.16 -5.52 8.65
C ASP A 19 -0.18 -4.92 10.03
N GLU A 20 0.42 -3.79 10.42
CA GLU A 20 0.30 -3.24 11.78
C GLU A 20 -0.62 -2.01 11.88
N VAL A 21 -0.62 -1.11 10.90
CA VAL A 21 -1.27 0.22 11.00
C VAL A 21 -2.71 0.22 10.49
N PHE A 22 -2.99 -0.52 9.41
CA PHE A 22 -4.29 -0.47 8.76
C PHE A 22 -5.34 -1.32 9.49
N ALA A 23 -6.61 -0.95 9.33
CA ALA A 23 -7.72 -1.69 9.92
C ALA A 23 -7.80 -3.13 9.37
N ASP A 24 -8.37 -4.05 10.16
CA ASP A 24 -8.50 -5.47 9.80
C ASP A 24 -9.12 -5.70 8.42
N TRP A 25 -10.15 -4.94 8.06
CA TRP A 25 -10.81 -5.10 6.77
C TRP A 25 -9.91 -4.70 5.59
N VAL A 26 -9.01 -3.72 5.77
CA VAL A 26 -8.03 -3.34 4.74
C VAL A 26 -6.97 -4.43 4.61
N ARG A 27 -6.54 -5.02 5.73
CA ARG A 27 -5.59 -6.15 5.71
C ARG A 27 -6.16 -7.37 4.98
N GLN A 28 -7.48 -7.56 4.98
CA GLN A 28 -8.14 -8.61 4.19
C GLN A 28 -8.02 -8.42 2.67
N LEU A 29 -7.61 -7.23 2.19
CA LEU A 29 -7.23 -7.02 0.79
C LEU A 29 -5.95 -7.79 0.41
N GLN A 30 -5.16 -8.19 1.41
CA GLN A 30 -3.91 -8.95 1.23
C GLN A 30 -2.94 -8.28 0.26
N LEU A 31 -2.87 -6.94 0.30
CA LEU A 31 -1.97 -6.16 -0.54
C LEU A 31 -0.51 -6.56 -0.27
N GLN A 32 0.26 -6.67 -1.34
CA GLN A 32 1.66 -7.07 -1.29
C GLN A 32 2.53 -5.96 -1.86
N VAL A 33 3.44 -5.43 -1.05
CA VAL A 33 4.42 -4.45 -1.51
C VAL A 33 5.45 -5.16 -2.41
N ARG A 34 5.57 -4.73 -3.66
CA ARG A 34 6.46 -5.32 -4.67
C ARG A 34 7.76 -4.56 -4.83
N ALA A 35 7.66 -3.23 -4.89
CA ALA A 35 8.80 -2.37 -5.17
C ALA A 35 8.53 -0.93 -4.70
N THR A 36 9.63 -0.20 -4.52
CA THR A 36 9.68 1.26 -4.31
C THR A 36 10.66 1.85 -5.32
N PRO A 37 10.25 2.01 -6.60
CA PRO A 37 11.17 2.32 -7.69
C PRO A 37 11.79 3.72 -7.60
N ALA A 38 11.10 4.66 -6.96
CA ALA A 38 11.58 6.00 -6.66
C ALA A 38 10.99 6.51 -5.34
N VAL A 39 11.55 7.60 -4.81
CA VAL A 39 11.07 8.25 -3.60
C VAL A 39 9.61 8.69 -3.78
N GLY A 40 8.74 8.26 -2.86
CA GLY A 40 7.30 8.48 -2.94
C GLY A 40 6.54 7.58 -3.91
N GLU A 41 7.20 6.59 -4.54
CA GLU A 41 6.54 5.61 -5.41
C GLU A 41 6.48 4.23 -4.73
N VAL A 42 5.32 3.58 -4.82
CA VAL A 42 5.11 2.21 -4.35
C VAL A 42 4.39 1.39 -5.43
N VAL A 43 4.85 0.16 -5.64
CA VAL A 43 4.18 -0.81 -6.52
C VAL A 43 3.56 -1.89 -5.64
N LEU A 44 2.24 -2.03 -5.73
CA LEU A 44 1.49 -3.05 -5.00
C LEU A 44 0.91 -4.10 -5.94
N ALA A 45 0.79 -5.33 -5.46
CA ALA A 45 -0.10 -6.32 -6.04
C ALA A 45 -1.34 -6.47 -5.15
N LEU A 46 -2.52 -6.43 -5.78
CA LEU A 46 -3.79 -6.79 -5.18
C LEU A 46 -4.17 -8.21 -5.64
N PRO A 47 -4.09 -9.22 -4.76
CA PRO A 47 -4.58 -10.55 -5.08
C PRO A 47 -6.08 -10.52 -5.36
N VAL A 48 -6.52 -11.21 -6.42
CA VAL A 48 -7.94 -11.45 -6.66
C VAL A 48 -8.35 -12.64 -5.82
N ALA A 49 -9.23 -12.42 -4.85
CA ALA A 49 -9.75 -13.43 -3.94
C ALA A 49 -11.29 -13.37 -3.93
N PRO A 50 -12.00 -14.44 -3.53
CA PRO A 50 -13.46 -14.47 -3.55
C PRO A 50 -14.12 -13.29 -2.82
N GLN A 51 -13.55 -12.85 -1.69
CA GLN A 51 -14.05 -11.72 -0.92
C GLN A 51 -13.90 -10.35 -1.62
N HIS A 52 -13.12 -10.26 -2.70
CA HIS A 52 -12.92 -9.03 -3.49
C HIS A 52 -13.87 -8.95 -4.69
N VAL A 53 -14.55 -10.05 -5.03
CA VAL A 53 -15.36 -10.18 -6.24
C VAL A 53 -16.82 -10.00 -5.88
N HIS A 54 -17.50 -9.05 -6.53
CA HIS A 54 -18.95 -8.89 -6.36
C HIS A 54 -19.74 -9.84 -7.27
N GLY A 55 -21.07 -9.86 -7.14
CA GLY A 55 -21.96 -10.77 -7.89
C GLY A 55 -21.89 -10.66 -9.42
N GLY A 56 -21.16 -9.68 -9.98
CA GLY A 56 -20.89 -9.56 -11.42
C GLY A 56 -19.64 -10.31 -11.89
N GLY A 57 -18.93 -11.02 -11.00
CA GLY A 57 -17.77 -11.84 -11.37
C GLY A 57 -16.48 -11.07 -11.61
N VAL A 58 -16.42 -9.79 -11.23
CA VAL A 58 -15.22 -8.95 -11.31
C VAL A 58 -14.87 -8.37 -9.94
N VAL A 59 -13.62 -7.93 -9.76
CA VAL A 59 -13.19 -7.22 -8.55
C VAL A 59 -14.07 -5.99 -8.37
N CYS A 60 -14.65 -5.82 -7.17
CA CYS A 60 -15.54 -4.71 -6.92
C CYS A 60 -14.76 -3.39 -6.88
N GLY A 61 -15.41 -2.32 -7.33
CA GLY A 61 -14.81 -0.98 -7.30
C GLY A 61 -14.37 -0.56 -5.90
N GLN A 62 -15.05 -1.04 -4.85
CA GLN A 62 -14.72 -0.73 -3.46
C GLN A 62 -13.38 -1.33 -3.05
N THR A 63 -13.08 -2.58 -3.41
CA THR A 63 -11.76 -3.20 -3.21
C THR A 63 -10.69 -2.40 -3.94
N LEU A 64 -10.94 -1.99 -5.19
CA LEU A 64 -9.98 -1.20 -5.96
C LEU A 64 -9.72 0.18 -5.32
N MET A 65 -10.77 0.87 -4.88
CA MET A 65 -10.64 2.17 -4.22
C MET A 65 -9.90 2.06 -2.88
N ALA A 66 -10.20 1.03 -2.09
CA ALA A 66 -9.48 0.77 -0.85
C ALA A 66 -8.00 0.47 -1.09
N ALA A 67 -7.68 -0.30 -2.14
CA ALA A 67 -6.30 -0.56 -2.54
C ALA A 67 -5.58 0.71 -3.00
N ALA A 68 -6.25 1.59 -3.75
CA ALA A 68 -5.69 2.86 -4.21
C ALA A 68 -5.42 3.83 -3.05
N ASP A 69 -6.36 3.98 -2.12
CA ASP A 69 -6.19 4.78 -0.89
C ASP A 69 -5.03 4.25 -0.04
N THR A 70 -4.97 2.94 0.16
CA THR A 70 -3.88 2.29 0.89
C THR A 70 -2.52 2.53 0.20
N ALA A 71 -2.47 2.46 -1.13
CA ALA A 71 -1.25 2.76 -1.90
C ALA A 71 -0.78 4.20 -1.68
N MET A 72 -1.69 5.18 -1.65
CA MET A 72 -1.38 6.58 -1.35
C MET A 72 -0.77 6.75 0.04
N VAL A 73 -1.33 6.10 1.08
CA VAL A 73 -0.78 6.18 2.43
C VAL A 73 0.63 5.59 2.51
N LEU A 74 0.89 4.47 1.84
CA LEU A 74 2.21 3.87 1.77
C LEU A 74 3.20 4.73 0.99
N ALA A 75 2.78 5.33 -0.13
CA ALA A 75 3.58 6.25 -0.92
C ALA A 75 3.99 7.49 -0.09
N ALA A 76 3.03 8.09 0.62
CA ALA A 76 3.28 9.22 1.50
C ALA A 76 4.24 8.84 2.64
N SER A 77 4.02 7.67 3.25
CA SER A 77 4.90 7.17 4.32
C SER A 77 6.31 6.86 3.82
N HIS A 78 6.43 6.31 2.60
CA HIS A 78 7.71 6.07 1.94
C HIS A 78 8.48 7.36 1.72
N PHE A 79 7.79 8.42 1.24
CA PHE A 79 8.37 9.76 1.06
C PHE A 79 8.78 10.41 2.39
N LEU A 80 7.95 10.28 3.44
CA LEU A 80 8.16 10.92 4.74
C LEU A 80 9.11 10.16 5.69
N GLY A 81 9.50 8.94 5.30
CA GLY A 81 10.35 8.05 6.08
C GLY A 81 9.67 7.32 7.23
N GLY A 82 8.34 7.23 7.20
CA GLY A 82 7.55 6.63 8.27
C GLY A 82 6.08 7.05 8.21
N PHE A 83 5.22 6.30 8.88
CA PHE A 83 3.82 6.67 9.06
C PHE A 83 3.71 7.90 9.97
N ARG A 84 2.92 8.89 9.56
CA ARG A 84 2.60 10.08 10.34
C ARG A 84 1.08 10.29 10.29
N PRO A 85 0.34 10.06 11.39
CA PRO A 85 -1.11 10.20 11.44
C PRO A 85 -1.57 11.66 11.37
#